data_AF-A0A1C3F808-F1
#
_entry.id   AF-A0A1C3F808-F1
#
_cell.length_a   1.000
_cell.length_b   1.000
_cell.length_c   1.000
_cell.angle_alpha   90.00
_cell.angle_beta   90.00
_cell.angle_gamma   90.00
#
_symmetry.space_group_name_H-M   'P 1'
#
loop_
_entity.id
_entity.type
_entity.pdbx_description
1 polymer ?
#
loop_
_entity_poly.entity_id
_entity_poly.type
_entity_poly.pdbx_seq_one_letter_code
_entity_poly.pdbx_strand_id
1 'polypeptide(L)'
;MEEDASLAVNSSNPNLLKRYKARMITLGVVIILLGVLTVAFAIYTKDSGEIANGIVLEIPLGKLNIEDAQSKLEQKRKEILDSLVHFTATGTNISINMKELGLNYNYDTALQQAYLIGRKGSIFEKAISRFKASRGITLNPEYQWNDQLLAEALNKYLLTLNTPAEDARFKIKPDNTLEIISEKSGRSVDIASLSASVKKFTLNQIEPEPIPIPFNEISPTITKKELESLNMTTLLSNYATHFNPNQTGRTENIKLAAKAIDGTVLKPKQEFSFTRSLDREPPRQGIRWL
;
A
#
# COMPACT_ATOMS: atom_id res chain seq x y z
N MET A 1 38.31 -82.80 -63.81
CA MET A 1 37.59 -83.44 -62.70
C MET A 1 37.71 -82.47 -61.54
N GLU A 2 36.75 -81.54 -61.42
CA GLU A 2 35.47 -81.74 -60.70
C GLU A 2 35.80 -81.83 -59.21
N GLU A 3 35.51 -80.80 -58.42
CA GLU A 3 34.25 -80.51 -57.71
C GLU A 3 34.81 -79.98 -56.35
N ASP A 4 34.32 -78.99 -55.64
CA ASP A 4 33.02 -78.38 -55.64
C ASP A 4 33.14 -77.04 -54.92
N ALA A 5 32.63 -75.99 -55.56
CA ALA A 5 32.22 -74.79 -54.87
C ALA A 5 30.81 -75.02 -54.35
N SER A 6 30.62 -75.22 -53.05
CA SER A 6 29.30 -75.09 -52.44
C SER A 6 29.34 -74.30 -51.13
N LEU A 7 29.32 -72.98 -51.35
CA LEU A 7 28.36 -72.06 -50.75
C LEU A 7 28.02 -72.32 -49.27
N ALA A 8 28.60 -71.49 -48.42
CA ALA A 8 28.05 -71.15 -47.11
C ALA A 8 26.60 -70.62 -47.29
N VAL A 9 25.62 -71.51 -47.25
CA VAL A 9 24.19 -71.14 -47.22
C VAL A 9 23.86 -70.73 -45.79
N ASN A 10 23.90 -69.43 -45.59
CA ASN A 10 23.34 -68.68 -44.48
C ASN A 10 21.93 -69.23 -44.11
N SER A 11 21.87 -70.03 -43.04
CA SER A 11 20.61 -70.58 -42.52
C SER A 11 19.83 -69.48 -41.80
N SER A 12 19.11 -68.66 -42.57
CA SER A 12 18.13 -67.71 -42.05
C SER A 12 17.02 -68.46 -41.31
N ASN A 13 17.11 -68.52 -39.98
CA ASN A 13 16.13 -69.18 -39.12
C ASN A 13 14.74 -68.55 -39.32
N PRO A 14 13.72 -69.27 -39.84
CA PRO A 14 12.43 -68.69 -40.25
C PRO A 14 11.66 -68.03 -39.10
N ASN A 15 11.92 -68.46 -37.86
CA ASN A 15 11.37 -67.84 -36.66
C ASN A 15 11.93 -66.44 -36.38
N LEU A 16 13.16 -66.14 -36.79
CA LEU A 16 13.77 -64.81 -36.68
C LEU A 16 13.14 -63.83 -37.68
N LEU A 17 12.90 -64.26 -38.92
CA LEU A 17 12.29 -63.44 -39.96
C LEU A 17 10.83 -63.07 -39.62
N LYS A 18 10.07 -64.02 -39.05
CA LYS A 18 8.68 -63.80 -38.60
C LYS A 18 8.62 -62.83 -37.42
N ARG A 19 9.54 -62.95 -36.45
CA ARG A 19 9.70 -62.00 -35.33
C ARG A 19 10.13 -60.61 -35.80
N TYR A 20 11.01 -60.52 -36.80
CA TYR A 20 11.42 -59.25 -37.41
C TYR A 20 10.27 -58.54 -38.13
N LYS A 21 9.50 -59.26 -38.96
CA LYS A 21 8.29 -58.71 -39.62
C LYS A 21 7.25 -58.24 -38.60
N ALA A 22 7.00 -59.01 -37.53
CA ALA A 22 6.10 -58.59 -36.45
C ALA A 22 6.59 -57.31 -35.75
N ARG A 23 7.89 -57.22 -35.44
CA ARG A 23 8.51 -56.00 -34.86
C ARG A 23 8.38 -54.79 -35.79
N MET A 24 8.58 -54.97 -37.09
CA MET A 24 8.42 -53.90 -38.09
C MET A 24 6.97 -53.41 -38.19
N ILE A 25 5.99 -54.33 -38.14
CA ILE A 25 4.57 -53.98 -38.11
C ILE A 25 4.24 -53.21 -36.82
N THR A 26 4.70 -53.68 -35.65
CA THR A 26 4.48 -52.96 -34.38
C THR A 26 5.14 -51.58 -34.40
N LEU A 27 6.34 -51.44 -34.96
CA LEU A 27 7.02 -50.16 -35.09
C LEU A 27 6.26 -49.21 -36.02
N GLY A 28 5.76 -49.70 -37.15
CA GLY A 28 4.92 -48.93 -38.07
C GLY A 28 3.63 -48.43 -37.41
N VAL A 29 2.94 -49.28 -36.63
CA VAL A 29 1.74 -48.89 -35.88
C VAL A 29 2.06 -47.83 -34.82
N VAL A 30 3.18 -47.96 -34.09
CA VAL A 30 3.63 -46.97 -33.11
C VAL A 30 3.93 -45.63 -33.78
N ILE A 31 4.59 -45.62 -34.94
CA ILE A 31 4.86 -44.40 -35.70
C ILE A 31 3.57 -43.73 -36.17
N ILE A 32 2.60 -44.51 -36.67
CA ILE A 32 1.29 -43.98 -37.07
C ILE A 32 0.57 -43.38 -35.86
N LEU A 33 0.56 -44.07 -34.71
CA LEU A 33 -0.04 -43.56 -33.48
C LEU A 33 0.63 -42.27 -33.00
N LEU A 34 1.96 -42.19 -33.06
CA LEU A 34 2.71 -40.97 -32.75
C LEU A 34 2.35 -39.85 -33.72
N GLY A 35 2.19 -40.14 -35.01
CA GLY A 35 1.74 -39.18 -36.03
C GLY A 35 0.31 -38.67 -35.80
N VAL A 36 -0.63 -39.55 -35.45
CA VAL A 36 -2.00 -39.16 -35.07
C VAL A 36 -1.98 -38.30 -33.80
N LEU A 37 -1.16 -38.68 -32.82
CA LEU A 37 -1.03 -37.94 -31.56
C LEU A 37 -0.43 -36.55 -31.75
N THR A 38 0.57 -36.39 -32.61
CA THR A 38 1.15 -35.07 -32.93
C THR A 38 0.16 -34.19 -33.67
N VAL A 39 -0.60 -34.72 -34.64
CA VAL A 39 -1.67 -33.98 -35.32
C VAL A 39 -2.79 -33.59 -34.34
N ALA A 40 -3.21 -34.50 -33.47
CA ALA A 40 -4.20 -34.22 -32.43
C ALA A 40 -3.73 -33.10 -31.48
N PHE A 41 -2.47 -33.14 -31.04
CA PHE A 41 -1.90 -32.06 -30.23
C PHE A 41 -1.76 -30.75 -31.01
N ALA A 42 -1.43 -30.78 -32.30
CA ALA A 42 -1.37 -29.58 -33.12
C ALA A 42 -2.74 -28.89 -33.25
N ILE A 43 -3.81 -29.67 -33.45
CA ILE A 43 -5.18 -29.15 -33.48
C ILE A 43 -5.59 -28.62 -32.10
N TYR A 44 -5.32 -29.38 -31.04
CA TYR A 44 -5.66 -28.98 -29.66
C TYR A 44 -4.88 -27.74 -29.18
N THR A 45 -3.65 -27.53 -29.67
CA THR A 45 -2.80 -26.38 -29.35
C THR A 45 -2.93 -25.23 -30.33
N LYS A 46 -3.82 -25.33 -31.32
CA LYS A 46 -4.15 -24.22 -32.21
C LYS A 46 -4.50 -22.99 -31.39
N ASP A 47 -3.92 -21.86 -31.76
CA ASP A 47 -4.17 -20.60 -31.07
C ASP A 47 -5.48 -20.00 -31.57
N SER A 48 -6.47 -19.89 -30.68
CA SER A 48 -7.75 -19.21 -30.92
C SER A 48 -7.72 -17.74 -30.50
N GLY A 49 -6.59 -17.25 -29.94
CA GLY A 49 -6.51 -15.95 -29.29
C GLY A 49 -7.08 -15.91 -27.86
N GLU A 50 -7.62 -17.03 -27.38
CA GLU A 50 -8.26 -17.12 -26.06
C GLU A 50 -7.29 -17.59 -24.95
N ILE A 51 -7.51 -17.14 -23.73
CA ILE A 51 -6.80 -17.62 -22.54
C ILE A 51 -7.23 -19.07 -22.25
N ALA A 52 -6.27 -19.91 -21.87
CA ALA A 52 -6.54 -21.33 -21.60
C ALA A 52 -7.62 -21.50 -20.52
N ASN A 53 -8.48 -22.51 -20.71
CA ASN A 53 -9.56 -22.79 -19.77
C ASN A 53 -9.01 -23.09 -18.35
N GLY A 54 -9.73 -22.66 -17.32
CA GLY A 54 -9.37 -22.88 -15.92
C GLY A 54 -8.32 -21.92 -15.33
N ILE A 55 -7.93 -20.86 -16.04
CA ILE A 55 -7.09 -19.79 -15.49
C ILE A 55 -7.95 -18.79 -14.71
N VAL A 56 -7.51 -18.48 -13.50
CA VAL A 56 -8.14 -17.51 -12.59
C VAL A 56 -7.11 -16.48 -12.17
N LEU A 57 -7.41 -15.20 -12.36
CA LEU A 57 -6.64 -14.06 -11.83
C LEU A 57 -7.59 -13.22 -11.00
N GLU A 58 -7.93 -13.74 -9.82
CA GLU A 58 -9.04 -13.31 -8.94
C GLU A 58 -10.45 -13.33 -9.56
N ILE A 59 -10.54 -13.35 -10.89
CA ILE A 59 -11.72 -13.60 -11.71
C ILE A 59 -11.38 -14.70 -12.72
N PRO A 60 -12.36 -15.53 -13.13
CA PRO A 60 -12.13 -16.54 -14.15
C PRO A 60 -11.87 -15.87 -15.51
N LEU A 61 -10.68 -16.12 -16.07
CA LEU A 61 -10.25 -15.58 -17.37
C LEU A 61 -10.30 -16.60 -18.50
N GLY A 62 -10.52 -17.88 -18.18
CA GLY A 62 -10.53 -18.95 -19.18
C GLY A 62 -11.53 -18.69 -20.32
N LYS A 63 -11.11 -18.99 -21.55
CA LYS A 63 -11.86 -18.80 -22.80
C LYS A 63 -12.14 -17.34 -23.19
N LEU A 64 -11.64 -16.36 -22.44
CA LEU A 64 -11.71 -14.96 -22.83
C LEU A 64 -10.57 -14.63 -23.81
N ASN A 65 -10.82 -13.73 -24.75
CA ASN A 65 -9.75 -13.09 -25.49
C ASN A 65 -8.95 -12.15 -24.56
N ILE A 66 -7.81 -11.65 -25.02
CA ILE A 66 -6.97 -10.76 -24.21
C ILE A 66 -7.66 -9.42 -23.89
N GLU A 67 -8.45 -8.88 -24.82
CA GLU A 67 -9.11 -7.57 -24.70
C GLU A 67 -10.25 -7.59 -23.67
N ASP A 68 -11.09 -8.62 -23.70
CA ASP A 68 -12.18 -8.87 -22.74
C ASP A 68 -11.61 -9.17 -21.36
N ALA A 69 -10.50 -9.92 -21.30
CA ALA A 69 -9.79 -10.17 -20.04
C ALA A 69 -9.24 -8.88 -19.44
N GLN A 70 -8.60 -8.02 -20.25
CA GLN A 70 -8.15 -6.69 -19.83
C GLN A 70 -9.31 -5.85 -19.34
N SER A 71 -10.41 -5.76 -20.10
CA SER A 71 -11.58 -4.96 -19.73
C SER A 71 -12.17 -5.38 -18.38
N LYS A 72 -12.31 -6.69 -18.12
CA LYS A 72 -12.79 -7.20 -16.83
C LYS A 72 -11.82 -6.93 -15.67
N LEU A 73 -10.51 -7.11 -15.90
CA LEU A 73 -9.50 -6.80 -14.89
C LEU A 73 -9.45 -5.29 -14.61
N GLU A 74 -9.73 -4.47 -15.60
CA GLU A 74 -9.72 -3.02 -15.46
C GLU A 74 -10.93 -2.49 -14.69
N GLN A 75 -12.09 -3.10 -14.92
CA GLN A 75 -13.25 -2.89 -14.06
C GLN A 75 -12.94 -3.28 -12.62
N LYS A 76 -12.35 -4.46 -12.40
CA LYS A 76 -11.97 -4.93 -11.06
C LYS A 76 -10.93 -4.02 -10.41
N ARG A 77 -9.94 -3.55 -11.16
CA ARG A 77 -8.95 -2.56 -10.68
C ARG A 77 -9.67 -1.31 -10.19
N LYS A 78 -10.63 -0.80 -10.96
CA LYS A 78 -11.41 0.38 -10.56
C LYS A 78 -12.21 0.12 -9.28
N GLU A 79 -12.88 -1.02 -9.17
CA GLU A 79 -13.62 -1.41 -7.96
C GLU A 79 -12.71 -1.49 -6.72
N ILE A 80 -11.51 -2.07 -6.85
CA ILE A 80 -10.52 -2.14 -5.76
C ILE A 80 -10.01 -0.74 -5.39
N LEU A 81 -9.68 0.09 -6.38
CA LEU A 81 -9.12 1.42 -6.15
C LEU A 81 -10.14 2.42 -5.59
N ASP A 82 -11.41 2.29 -5.97
CA ASP A 82 -12.53 3.09 -5.48
C ASP A 82 -13.07 2.58 -4.13
N SER A 83 -12.66 1.38 -3.68
CA SER A 83 -13.05 0.84 -2.38
C SER A 83 -12.59 1.73 -1.23
N LEU A 84 -13.44 1.84 -0.20
CA LEU A 84 -13.21 2.72 0.95
C LEU A 84 -12.60 1.95 2.11
N VAL A 85 -11.57 2.53 2.72
CA VAL A 85 -11.07 2.16 4.04
C VAL A 85 -11.71 3.05 5.07
N HIS A 86 -12.38 2.43 6.03
CA HIS A 86 -12.97 3.13 7.16
C HIS A 86 -11.96 3.22 8.29
N PHE A 87 -11.76 4.44 8.80
CA PHE A 87 -10.94 4.74 9.96
C PHE A 87 -11.83 5.24 11.09
N THR A 88 -11.53 4.85 12.33
CA THR A 88 -12.31 5.26 13.50
C THR A 88 -11.45 5.83 14.63
N ALA A 89 -11.89 6.95 15.19
CA ALA A 89 -11.30 7.60 16.37
C ALA A 89 -12.39 8.24 17.22
N THR A 90 -12.61 7.74 18.45
CA THR A 90 -13.45 8.37 19.50
C THR A 90 -14.69 9.11 18.96
N GLY A 91 -15.58 8.40 18.26
CA GLY A 91 -16.84 8.94 17.72
C GLY A 91 -16.74 9.63 16.34
N THR A 92 -15.55 9.71 15.75
CA THR A 92 -15.33 10.21 14.39
C THR A 92 -15.00 9.05 13.46
N ASN A 93 -15.70 8.96 12.32
CA ASN A 93 -15.43 7.99 11.26
C ASN A 93 -15.00 8.74 10.00
N ILE A 94 -13.86 8.36 9.45
CA ILE A 94 -13.29 8.95 8.22
C ILE A 94 -13.14 7.82 7.22
N SER A 95 -13.52 8.07 5.96
CA SER A 95 -13.40 7.08 4.89
C SER A 95 -12.51 7.63 3.80
N ILE A 96 -11.51 6.86 3.39
CA ILE A 96 -10.55 7.24 2.34
C ILE A 96 -10.51 6.11 1.31
N ASN A 97 -10.53 6.44 0.02
CA ASN A 97 -10.44 5.43 -1.02
C ASN A 97 -9.00 4.86 -1.13
N MET A 98 -8.88 3.62 -1.58
CA MET A 98 -7.59 2.94 -1.73
C MET A 98 -6.63 3.66 -2.67
N LYS A 99 -7.16 4.27 -3.74
CA LYS A 99 -6.39 5.06 -4.70
C LYS A 99 -5.66 6.23 -4.03
N GLU A 100 -6.35 6.96 -3.16
CA GLU A 100 -5.81 8.10 -2.42
C GLU A 100 -4.81 7.66 -1.36
N LEU A 101 -5.02 6.48 -0.76
CA LEU A 101 -4.03 5.86 0.13
C LEU A 101 -2.77 5.35 -0.60
N GLY A 102 -2.72 5.47 -1.93
CA GLY A 102 -1.55 5.12 -2.73
C GLY A 102 -1.44 3.63 -3.04
N LEU A 103 -2.55 2.89 -3.02
CA LEU A 103 -2.57 1.50 -3.51
C LEU A 103 -2.39 1.47 -5.02
N ASN A 104 -1.44 0.67 -5.48
CA ASN A 104 -1.24 0.33 -6.88
C ASN A 104 -1.57 -1.15 -7.10
N TYR A 105 -2.41 -1.42 -8.09
CA TYR A 105 -2.84 -2.75 -8.49
C TYR A 105 -2.31 -3.04 -9.89
N ASN A 106 -1.34 -3.96 -9.98
CA ASN A 106 -0.73 -4.37 -11.23
C ASN A 106 -1.10 -5.81 -11.55
N TYR A 107 -1.83 -6.00 -12.65
CA TYR A 107 -2.19 -7.31 -13.18
C TYR A 107 -1.49 -7.64 -14.50
N ASP A 108 -0.71 -6.73 -15.09
CA ASP A 108 -0.16 -6.86 -16.44
C ASP A 108 0.73 -8.10 -16.55
N THR A 109 1.66 -8.27 -15.60
CA THR A 109 2.57 -9.42 -15.56
C THR A 109 1.81 -10.73 -15.42
N ALA A 110 0.80 -10.76 -14.53
CA ALA A 110 -0.01 -11.95 -14.29
C ALA A 110 -0.88 -12.29 -15.50
N LEU A 111 -1.43 -11.28 -16.18
CA LEU A 111 -2.21 -11.45 -17.41
C LEU A 111 -1.34 -11.95 -18.57
N GLN A 112 -0.12 -11.43 -18.72
CA GLN A 112 0.83 -11.94 -19.71
C GLN A 112 1.19 -13.40 -19.43
N GLN A 113 1.42 -13.77 -18.17
CA GLN A 113 1.64 -15.16 -17.78
C GLN A 113 0.41 -16.03 -18.11
N ALA A 114 -0.79 -15.57 -17.79
CA ALA A 114 -2.05 -16.24 -18.15
C ALA A 114 -2.15 -16.49 -19.66
N TYR A 115 -1.81 -15.49 -20.46
CA TYR A 115 -1.87 -15.56 -21.92
C TYR A 115 -0.83 -16.54 -22.49
N LEU A 116 0.38 -16.61 -21.92
CA LEU A 116 1.43 -17.49 -22.41
C LEU A 116 1.20 -18.99 -22.10
N ILE A 117 0.32 -19.31 -21.14
CA ILE A 117 -0.06 -20.70 -20.83
C ILE A 117 -0.73 -21.32 -22.07
N GLY A 118 -0.17 -22.42 -22.56
CA GLY A 118 -0.63 -23.06 -23.79
C GLY A 118 -0.09 -22.44 -25.08
N ARG A 119 0.82 -21.46 -25.01
CA ARG A 119 1.44 -20.80 -26.17
C ARG A 119 2.98 -20.90 -26.19
N LYS A 120 3.60 -21.11 -25.03
CA LYS A 120 5.06 -21.23 -24.89
C LYS A 120 5.55 -22.68 -25.08
N GLY A 121 6.69 -22.84 -25.76
CA GLY A 121 7.38 -24.12 -25.87
C GLY A 121 6.99 -24.96 -27.11
N SER A 122 7.36 -26.24 -27.07
CA SER A 122 7.01 -27.23 -28.10
C SER A 122 5.50 -27.56 -28.10
N ILE A 123 5.02 -28.23 -29.15
CA ILE A 123 3.60 -28.63 -29.29
C ILE A 123 3.15 -29.46 -28.06
N PHE A 124 4.03 -30.31 -27.52
CA PHE A 124 3.76 -31.12 -26.34
C PHE A 124 3.66 -30.28 -25.05
N GLU A 125 4.55 -29.31 -24.86
CA GLU A 125 4.54 -28.41 -23.70
C GLU A 125 3.29 -27.52 -23.70
N LYS A 126 2.88 -27.03 -24.89
CA LYS A 126 1.62 -26.30 -25.07
C LYS A 126 0.42 -27.16 -24.69
N ALA A 127 0.38 -28.43 -25.12
CA ALA A 127 -0.72 -29.34 -24.81
C ALA A 127 -0.81 -29.65 -23.30
N ILE A 128 0.32 -29.97 -22.67
CA ILE A 128 0.38 -30.23 -21.22
C ILE A 128 -0.02 -28.99 -20.42
N SER A 129 0.47 -27.80 -20.78
CA SER A 129 0.16 -26.58 -20.05
C SER A 129 -1.34 -26.21 -20.14
N ARG A 130 -1.98 -26.38 -21.31
CA ARG A 130 -3.45 -26.23 -21.45
C ARG A 130 -4.22 -27.26 -20.62
N PHE A 131 -3.76 -28.52 -20.62
CA PHE A 131 -4.39 -29.56 -19.81
C PHE A 131 -4.25 -29.28 -18.31
N LYS A 132 -3.07 -28.86 -17.84
CA LYS A 132 -2.87 -28.42 -16.45
C LYS A 132 -3.76 -27.23 -16.09
N ALA A 133 -3.84 -26.24 -16.98
CA ALA A 133 -4.71 -25.07 -16.80
C ALA A 133 -6.17 -25.46 -16.60
N SER A 134 -6.67 -26.46 -17.35
CA SER A 134 -8.06 -26.92 -17.22
C SER A 134 -8.41 -27.50 -15.85
N ARG A 135 -7.41 -27.86 -15.03
CA ARG A 135 -7.58 -28.31 -13.64
C ARG A 135 -7.61 -27.16 -12.63
N GLY A 136 -7.41 -25.93 -13.07
CA GLY A 136 -7.31 -24.74 -12.24
C GLY A 136 -5.86 -24.27 -12.11
N ILE A 137 -5.58 -23.05 -12.60
CA ILE A 137 -4.35 -22.31 -12.28
C ILE A 137 -4.78 -20.94 -11.76
N THR A 138 -4.42 -20.66 -10.51
CA THR A 138 -4.64 -19.36 -9.89
C THR A 138 -3.36 -18.53 -10.00
N LEU A 139 -3.49 -17.35 -10.58
CA LEU A 139 -2.46 -16.33 -10.62
C LEU A 139 -2.87 -15.19 -9.68
N ASN A 140 -1.88 -14.56 -9.07
CA ASN A 140 -2.10 -13.46 -8.14
C ASN A 140 -1.57 -12.16 -8.77
N PRO A 141 -2.33 -11.06 -8.73
CA PRO A 141 -1.82 -9.76 -9.12
C PRO A 141 -0.86 -9.21 -8.06
N GLU A 142 -0.11 -8.19 -8.42
CA GLU A 142 0.79 -7.49 -7.52
C GLU A 142 0.07 -6.30 -6.89
N TYR A 143 0.04 -6.29 -5.55
CA TYR A 143 -0.41 -5.16 -4.74
C TYR A 143 0.81 -4.43 -4.21
N GLN A 144 0.97 -3.17 -4.61
CA GLN A 144 2.10 -2.35 -4.18
C GLN A 144 1.58 -1.09 -3.52
N TRP A 145 2.18 -0.72 -2.38
CA TRP A 145 1.86 0.51 -1.68
C TRP A 145 2.92 1.55 -1.96
N ASN A 146 2.49 2.76 -2.32
CA ASN A 146 3.39 3.91 -2.32
C ASN A 146 3.44 4.51 -0.92
N ASP A 147 4.54 4.25 -0.20
CA ASP A 147 4.72 4.69 1.20
C ASP A 147 4.64 6.20 1.38
N GLN A 148 5.13 6.95 0.39
CA GLN A 148 5.08 8.41 0.43
C GLN A 148 3.63 8.91 0.27
N LEU A 149 2.92 8.43 -0.76
CA LEU A 149 1.52 8.82 -0.98
C LEU A 149 0.62 8.39 0.18
N LEU A 150 0.86 7.21 0.75
CA LEU A 150 0.14 6.74 1.93
C LEU A 150 0.34 7.69 3.11
N ALA A 151 1.58 8.03 3.44
CA ALA A 151 1.86 8.95 4.53
C ALA A 151 1.30 10.35 4.29
N GLU A 152 1.37 10.86 3.06
CA GLU A 152 0.80 12.15 2.66
C GLU A 152 -0.73 12.15 2.79
N ALA A 153 -1.40 11.10 2.33
CA ALA A 153 -2.85 10.96 2.42
C ALA A 153 -3.31 10.87 3.88
N LEU A 154 -2.68 10.01 4.69
CA LEU A 154 -3.01 9.88 6.11
C LEU A 154 -2.80 11.21 6.85
N ASN A 155 -1.71 11.94 6.58
CA ASN A 155 -1.53 13.27 7.14
C ASN A 155 -2.63 14.22 6.69
N LYS A 156 -2.89 14.32 5.38
CA LYS A 156 -3.90 15.23 4.82
C LYS A 156 -5.28 15.05 5.46
N TYR A 157 -5.73 13.81 5.62
CA TYR A 157 -7.08 13.51 6.12
C TYR A 157 -7.18 13.48 7.64
N LEU A 158 -6.10 13.15 8.35
CA LEU A 158 -6.15 12.89 9.80
C LEU A 158 -5.47 13.97 10.64
N LEU A 159 -4.78 14.95 10.04
CA LEU A 159 -4.15 16.09 10.76
C LEU A 159 -5.15 16.88 11.62
N THR A 160 -6.42 16.92 11.23
CA THR A 160 -7.49 17.59 11.98
C THR A 160 -7.79 16.93 13.32
N LEU A 161 -7.37 15.67 13.52
CA LEU A 161 -7.55 14.93 14.77
C LEU A 161 -6.44 15.21 15.78
N ASN A 162 -5.33 15.81 15.35
CA ASN A 162 -4.23 16.18 16.22
C ASN A 162 -4.63 17.35 17.12
N THR A 163 -4.34 17.23 18.41
CA THR A 163 -4.52 18.32 19.36
C THR A 163 -3.16 18.64 19.98
N PRO A 164 -2.66 19.89 19.87
CA PRO A 164 -1.40 20.25 20.50
C PRO A 164 -1.51 20.14 22.03
N ALA A 165 -0.39 19.89 22.69
CA ALA A 165 -0.33 20.01 24.14
C ALA A 165 -0.44 21.48 24.54
N GLU A 166 -1.10 21.76 25.66
CA GLU A 166 -1.16 23.08 26.26
C GLU A 166 -0.31 23.09 27.53
N ASP A 167 0.69 23.96 27.56
CA ASP A 167 1.53 24.16 28.74
C ASP A 167 0.75 24.79 29.90
N ALA A 168 1.13 24.42 31.12
CA ALA A 168 0.68 25.13 32.31
C ALA A 168 1.20 26.58 32.28
N ARG A 169 0.41 27.52 32.78
CA ARG A 169 0.78 28.94 32.81
C ARG A 169 0.21 29.66 34.01
N PHE A 170 0.85 30.77 34.37
CA PHE A 170 0.29 31.72 35.31
C PHE A 170 -0.77 32.60 34.63
N LYS A 171 -1.84 32.91 35.35
CA LYS A 171 -2.85 33.91 35.01
C LYS A 171 -2.96 34.89 36.17
N ILE A 172 -2.84 36.18 35.86
CA ILE A 172 -3.02 37.24 36.84
C ILE A 172 -4.53 37.50 36.99
N LYS A 173 -5.05 37.39 38.22
CA LYS A 173 -6.45 37.71 38.54
C LYS A 173 -6.65 39.23 38.72
N PRO A 174 -7.90 39.74 38.68
CA PRO A 174 -8.19 41.17 38.88
C PRO A 174 -7.72 41.72 40.24
N ASP A 175 -7.53 40.85 41.23
CA ASP A 175 -7.01 41.17 42.56
C ASP A 175 -5.47 41.14 42.65
N ASN A 176 -4.77 41.06 41.51
CA ASN A 176 -3.31 40.95 41.38
C ASN A 176 -2.68 39.68 41.97
N THR A 177 -3.48 38.66 42.28
CA THR A 177 -2.97 37.34 42.69
C THR A 177 -2.72 36.45 41.46
N LEU A 178 -1.76 35.53 41.57
CA LEU A 178 -1.45 34.57 40.53
C LEU A 178 -2.31 33.31 40.69
N GLU A 179 -2.89 32.84 39.59
CA GLU A 179 -3.57 31.55 39.47
C GLU A 179 -2.78 30.68 38.48
N ILE A 180 -2.57 29.41 38.80
CA ILE A 180 -1.96 28.46 37.87
C ILE A 180 -3.06 27.75 37.09
N ILE A 181 -3.06 27.95 35.78
CA ILE A 181 -3.87 27.15 34.86
C ILE A 181 -3.08 25.89 34.55
N SER A 182 -3.67 24.73 34.86
CA SER A 182 -3.06 23.42 34.58
C SER A 182 -2.84 23.20 33.09
N GLU A 183 -1.80 22.44 32.80
CA GLU A 183 -1.47 21.88 31.50
C GLU A 183 -2.56 20.92 30.99
N LYS A 184 -2.56 20.68 29.67
CA LYS A 184 -3.35 19.63 29.03
C LYS A 184 -2.48 18.83 28.07
N SER A 185 -2.52 17.51 28.19
CA SER A 185 -1.89 16.61 27.22
C SER A 185 -2.46 16.82 25.82
N GLY A 186 -1.56 16.84 24.84
CA GLY A 186 -1.91 16.78 23.42
C GLY A 186 -1.96 15.34 22.92
N ARG A 187 -2.31 15.18 21.65
CA ARG A 187 -2.21 13.92 20.93
C ARG A 187 -1.89 14.16 19.46
N SER A 188 -1.12 13.25 18.88
CA SER A 188 -0.88 13.17 17.44
C SER A 188 -1.22 11.79 16.92
N VAL A 189 -1.72 11.71 15.71
CA VAL A 189 -1.92 10.43 15.01
C VAL A 189 -0.56 9.77 14.78
N ASP A 190 -0.45 8.49 15.15
CA ASP A 190 0.72 7.68 14.82
C ASP A 190 0.61 7.16 13.38
N ILE A 191 1.13 7.96 12.45
CA ILE A 191 1.11 7.65 11.01
C ILE A 191 1.88 6.36 10.71
N ALA A 192 2.95 6.05 11.43
CA ALA A 192 3.78 4.87 11.16
C ALA A 192 3.01 3.59 11.49
N SER A 193 2.45 3.52 12.70
CA SER A 193 1.60 2.40 13.12
C SER A 193 0.35 2.27 12.26
N LEU A 194 -0.28 3.40 11.92
CA LEU A 194 -1.47 3.40 11.07
C LEU A 194 -1.18 2.89 9.66
N SER A 195 -0.07 3.32 9.05
CA SER A 195 0.37 2.85 7.73
C SER A 195 0.58 1.33 7.71
N ALA A 196 1.16 0.78 8.79
CA ALA A 196 1.32 -0.67 8.92
C ALA A 196 -0.03 -1.40 9.02
N SER A 197 -1.01 -0.83 9.73
CA SER A 197 -2.37 -1.38 9.80
C SER A 197 -3.08 -1.34 8.46
N VAL A 198 -2.96 -0.25 7.69
CA VAL A 198 -3.51 -0.14 6.33
C VAL A 198 -2.91 -1.19 5.40
N LYS A 199 -1.59 -1.41 5.43
CA LYS A 199 -0.94 -2.43 4.59
C LYS A 199 -1.36 -3.87 4.91
N LYS A 200 -1.77 -4.14 6.15
CA LYS A 200 -2.29 -5.45 6.59
C LYS A 200 -3.77 -5.63 6.29
N PHE A 201 -4.47 -4.56 5.93
CA PHE A 201 -5.88 -4.60 5.61
C PHE A 201 -6.11 -5.50 4.40
N THR A 202 -7.02 -6.46 4.56
CA THR A 202 -7.29 -7.48 3.55
C THR A 202 -8.51 -7.07 2.72
N LEU A 203 -8.32 -6.93 1.41
CA LEU A 203 -9.36 -6.52 0.45
C LEU A 203 -10.50 -7.54 0.28
N ASN A 204 -10.32 -8.78 0.75
CA ASN A 204 -11.26 -9.89 0.52
C ASN A 204 -12.30 -10.06 1.63
N GLN A 205 -12.45 -9.10 2.55
CA GLN A 205 -13.47 -9.18 3.60
C GLN A 205 -14.82 -8.63 3.10
N ILE A 206 -15.90 -9.37 3.38
CA ILE A 206 -17.28 -9.02 2.99
C ILE A 206 -17.72 -7.73 3.70
N GLU A 207 -17.31 -7.57 4.96
CA GLU A 207 -17.47 -6.35 5.74
C GLU A 207 -16.14 -6.06 6.43
N PRO A 208 -15.32 -5.15 5.88
CA PRO A 208 -14.07 -4.80 6.51
C PRO A 208 -14.31 -4.03 7.81
N GLU A 209 -13.69 -4.48 8.89
CA GLU A 209 -13.72 -3.73 10.15
C GLU A 209 -12.99 -2.38 10.01
N PRO A 210 -13.53 -1.29 10.60
CA PRO A 210 -12.85 -0.01 10.62
C PRO A 210 -11.48 -0.10 11.31
N ILE A 211 -10.46 0.50 10.70
CA ILE A 211 -9.12 0.57 11.27
C ILE A 211 -9.11 1.61 12.40
N PRO A 212 -8.80 1.23 13.66
CA PRO A 212 -8.68 2.19 14.74
C PRO A 212 -7.46 3.09 14.51
N ILE A 213 -7.64 4.41 14.70
CA ILE A 213 -6.56 5.38 14.56
C ILE A 213 -5.72 5.39 15.86
N PRO A 214 -4.44 4.98 15.81
CA PRO A 214 -3.55 5.07 16.96
C PRO A 214 -3.13 6.52 17.20
N PHE A 215 -3.05 6.90 18.48
CA PHE A 215 -2.58 8.22 18.90
C PHE A 215 -1.37 8.10 19.82
N ASN A 216 -0.38 8.96 19.58
CA ASN A 216 0.71 9.23 20.49
C ASN A 216 0.35 10.42 21.38
N GLU A 217 0.48 10.25 22.69
CA GLU A 217 0.31 11.34 23.65
C GLU A 217 1.48 12.33 23.53
N ILE A 218 1.15 13.62 23.51
CA ILE A 218 2.14 14.69 23.52
C ILE A 218 2.10 15.31 24.91
N SER A 219 3.17 15.11 25.68
CA SER A 219 3.29 15.74 26.99
C SER A 219 3.53 17.25 26.85
N PRO A 220 2.92 18.07 27.72
CA PRO A 220 3.22 19.49 27.80
C PRO A 220 4.66 19.71 28.28
N THR A 221 5.25 20.80 27.84
CA THR A 221 6.63 21.20 28.18
C THR A 221 6.71 21.70 29.62
N ILE A 222 5.68 22.44 30.07
CA ILE A 222 5.61 23.01 31.43
C ILE A 222 4.38 22.44 32.13
N THR A 223 4.58 21.94 33.35
CA THR A 223 3.53 21.35 34.18
C THR A 223 3.15 22.26 35.34
N LYS A 224 1.93 22.11 35.87
CA LYS A 224 1.47 22.83 37.06
C LYS A 224 2.40 22.59 38.25
N LYS A 225 2.84 21.36 38.44
CA LYS A 225 3.77 20.98 39.52
C LYS A 225 5.08 21.75 39.43
N GLU A 226 5.58 21.95 38.21
CA GLU A 226 6.79 22.75 37.98
C GLU A 226 6.54 24.22 38.34
N LEU A 227 5.41 24.80 37.94
CA LEU A 227 5.06 26.18 38.28
C LEU A 227 4.84 26.39 39.78
N GLU A 228 4.18 25.45 40.46
CA GLU A 228 3.98 25.48 41.92
C GLU A 228 5.33 25.51 42.67
N SER A 229 6.34 24.79 42.17
CA SER A 229 7.68 24.76 42.78
C SER A 229 8.42 26.10 42.74
N LEU A 230 8.01 27.03 41.86
CA LEU A 230 8.61 28.35 41.74
C LEU A 230 8.18 29.30 42.87
N ASN A 231 7.13 28.96 43.62
CA ASN A 231 6.59 29.76 44.73
C ASN A 231 6.32 31.23 44.36
N MET A 232 5.93 31.49 43.11
CA MET A 232 5.53 32.83 42.66
C MET A 232 4.10 33.10 43.11
N THR A 233 3.91 34.09 43.98
CA THR A 233 2.61 34.33 44.64
C THR A 233 1.94 35.64 44.22
N THR A 234 2.70 36.63 43.76
CA THR A 234 2.19 37.99 43.55
C THR A 234 2.81 38.69 42.35
N LEU A 235 2.04 39.60 41.77
CA LEU A 235 2.51 40.53 40.76
C LEU A 235 3.50 41.53 41.37
N LEU A 236 4.72 41.60 40.84
CA LEU A 236 5.75 42.53 41.30
C LEU A 236 5.65 43.90 40.62
N SER A 237 5.35 43.93 39.32
CA SER A 237 5.30 45.16 38.52
C SER A 237 4.42 44.96 37.28
N ASN A 238 3.81 46.04 36.83
CA ASN A 238 2.95 46.14 35.64
C ASN A 238 3.27 47.45 34.94
N TYR A 239 3.34 47.43 33.61
CA TYR A 239 3.38 48.63 32.79
C TYR A 239 2.54 48.43 31.52
N ALA A 240 1.90 49.50 31.06
CA ALA A 240 1.06 49.50 29.87
C ALA A 240 1.37 50.70 28.97
N THR A 241 1.37 50.47 27.65
CA THR A 241 1.53 51.49 26.62
C THR A 241 0.38 51.42 25.63
N HIS A 242 0.00 52.55 25.04
CA HIS A 242 -1.08 52.63 24.05
C HIS A 242 -0.53 52.79 22.63
N PHE A 243 -1.24 52.23 21.64
CA PHE A 243 -0.95 52.37 20.22
C PHE A 243 -2.23 52.66 19.42
N ASN A 244 -2.08 53.17 18.19
CA ASN A 244 -3.21 53.55 17.35
C ASN A 244 -3.90 52.29 16.74
N PRO A 245 -5.17 51.99 17.09
CA PRO A 245 -5.88 50.81 16.57
C PRO A 245 -6.21 50.91 15.08
N ASN A 246 -6.19 52.11 14.49
CA ASN A 246 -6.47 52.31 13.07
C ASN A 246 -5.32 51.85 12.16
N GLN A 247 -4.14 51.56 12.71
CA GLN A 247 -3.04 50.92 11.99
C GLN A 247 -3.21 49.39 12.07
N THR A 248 -4.09 48.84 11.25
CA THR A 248 -4.52 47.43 11.31
C THR A 248 -3.33 46.45 11.23
N GLY A 249 -2.43 46.60 10.25
CA GLY A 249 -1.26 45.72 10.12
C GLY A 249 -0.30 45.79 11.32
N ARG A 250 -0.08 46.99 11.89
CA ARG A 250 0.74 47.15 13.09
C ARG A 250 0.05 46.53 14.31
N THR A 251 -1.26 46.70 14.42
CA THR A 251 -2.07 46.15 15.51
C THR A 251 -2.04 44.62 15.50
N GLU A 252 -2.14 43.99 14.33
CA GLU A 252 -2.02 42.54 14.19
C GLU A 252 -0.63 42.04 14.59
N ASN A 253 0.44 42.70 14.10
CA ASN A 253 1.81 42.35 14.47
C ASN A 253 2.05 42.46 15.99
N ILE A 254 1.55 43.52 16.64
CA ILE A 254 1.66 43.69 18.09
C ILE A 254 0.91 42.58 18.83
N LYS A 255 -0.29 42.20 18.37
CA LYS A 255 -1.07 41.11 18.99
C LYS A 255 -0.37 39.76 18.86
N LEU A 256 0.17 39.44 17.68
CA LEU A 256 0.91 38.21 17.44
C LEU A 256 2.18 38.17 18.30
N ALA A 257 2.96 39.25 18.33
CA ALA A 257 4.16 39.34 19.14
C ALA A 257 3.86 39.22 20.65
N ALA A 258 2.81 39.88 21.14
CA ALA A 258 2.38 39.76 22.54
C ALA A 258 1.97 38.33 22.88
N LYS A 259 1.18 37.68 22.00
CA LYS A 259 0.76 36.29 22.19
C LYS A 259 1.95 35.32 22.20
N ALA A 260 2.98 35.57 21.38
CA ALA A 260 4.16 34.72 21.29
C ALA A 260 5.04 34.75 22.56
N ILE A 261 4.99 35.84 23.34
CA ILE A 261 5.80 36.01 24.56
C ILE A 261 4.97 35.87 25.85
N ASP A 262 3.63 35.90 25.74
CA ASP A 262 2.73 35.79 26.88
C ASP A 262 2.92 34.46 27.64
N GLY A 263 2.85 34.52 28.96
CA GLY A 263 3.06 33.36 29.83
C GLY A 263 4.49 32.82 29.90
N THR A 264 5.49 33.52 29.33
CA THR A 264 6.90 33.08 29.42
C THR A 264 7.36 33.01 30.87
N VAL A 265 7.85 31.84 31.28
CA VAL A 265 8.48 31.62 32.58
C VAL A 265 9.99 31.64 32.41
N LEU A 266 10.63 32.69 32.91
CA LEU A 266 12.09 32.85 32.85
C LEU A 266 12.73 32.43 34.18
N LYS A 267 13.48 31.34 34.19
CA LYS A 267 14.16 30.85 35.39
C LYS A 267 15.39 31.71 35.72
N PRO A 268 15.90 31.69 36.97
CA PRO A 268 17.13 32.39 37.32
C PRO A 268 18.28 32.03 36.37
N LYS A 269 19.03 33.06 35.92
CA LYS A 269 20.14 32.96 34.97
C LYS A 269 19.76 32.52 33.55
N GLN A 270 18.47 32.39 33.21
CA GLN A 270 18.06 32.22 31.82
C GLN A 270 18.02 33.56 31.09
N GLU A 271 18.37 33.50 29.81
CA GLU A 271 18.25 34.63 28.89
C GLU A 271 16.93 34.52 28.12
N PHE A 272 16.17 35.62 28.11
CA PHE A 272 15.01 35.77 27.24
C PHE A 272 15.43 36.45 25.94
N SER A 273 15.10 35.84 24.80
CA SER A 273 15.33 36.42 23.47
C SER A 273 14.01 36.63 22.75
N PHE A 274 13.62 37.88 22.57
CA PHE A 274 12.38 38.25 21.88
C PHE A 274 12.30 37.64 20.48
N THR A 275 13.35 37.81 19.66
CA THR A 275 13.41 37.29 18.29
C THR A 275 13.20 35.78 18.23
N ARG A 276 13.85 35.04 19.14
CA ARG A 276 13.72 33.57 19.18
C ARG A 276 12.32 33.10 19.58
N SER A 277 11.60 33.88 20.39
CA SER A 277 10.22 33.57 20.78
C SER A 277 9.22 33.76 19.63
N LEU A 278 9.51 34.65 18.68
CA LEU A 278 8.66 34.86 17.50
C LEU A 278 8.71 33.71 16.50
N ASP A 279 9.83 32.97 16.43
CA ASP A 279 10.03 31.86 15.49
C ASP A 279 9.31 30.56 15.89
N ARG A 280 8.71 30.49 17.09
CA ARG A 280 8.08 29.28 17.64
C ARG A 280 6.59 29.13 17.30
N GLU A 281 5.93 30.14 16.75
CA GLU A 281 4.56 29.97 16.23
C GLU A 281 4.59 29.27 14.84
N PRO A 282 3.67 28.32 14.57
CA PRO A 282 3.59 27.68 13.26
C PRO A 282 3.32 28.72 12.16
N PRO A 283 3.81 28.50 10.93
CA PRO A 283 3.72 29.46 9.84
C PRO A 283 2.28 29.51 9.32
N ARG A 284 1.38 30.21 10.01
CA ARG A 284 0.04 30.51 9.47
C ARG A 284 -0.17 31.98 9.14
N GLN A 285 0.67 32.88 9.67
CA GLN A 285 0.76 34.29 9.25
C GLN A 285 2.10 34.84 9.74
N GLY A 286 3.12 34.84 8.88
CA GLY A 286 4.43 35.39 9.24
C GLY A 286 4.30 36.87 9.63
N ILE A 287 4.97 37.24 10.73
CA ILE A 287 5.11 38.64 11.14
C ILE A 287 5.72 39.41 9.96
N ARG A 288 4.94 40.31 9.37
CA ARG A 288 5.40 41.13 8.24
C ARG A 288 6.22 42.28 8.80
N TRP A 289 7.53 42.19 8.65
CA TRP A 289 8.42 43.33 8.84
C TRP A 289 8.03 44.40 7.81
N LEU A 290 7.52 45.53 8.30
CA LEU A 290 7.25 46.73 7.49
C LEU A 290 8.56 47.48 7.23
#